data_AF-A0A8C3KA57-F1
#
_entry.id   AF-A0A8C3KA57-F1
#
_cell.length_a   1.000
_cell.length_b   1.000
_cell.length_c   1.000
_cell.angle_alpha   90.00
_cell.angle_beta   90.00
_cell.angle_gamma   90.00
#
_symmetry.space_group_name_H-M   'P 1'
#
loop_
_entity.id
_entity.type
_entity.pdbx_description
1 polymer ?
#
loop_
_entity_poly.entity_id
_entity_poly.type
_entity_poly.pdbx_seq_one_letter_code
_entity_poly.pdbx_strand_id
1 'polypeptide(L)' 'MAGRRGALIVLEGVDRAGKSTQGRRLVEALRADGHRADLLRFPERTTEIGRLISSYLLKEKNLEDHTVHLLFSANRWEHV' A
#
# COMPACT_ATOMS: atom_id res chain seq x y z
N MET A 1 13.18 11.70 26.62
CA MET A 1 13.40 10.40 25.97
C MET A 1 12.50 10.32 24.75
N ALA A 2 13.06 10.18 23.54
CA ALA A 2 12.23 9.94 22.36
C ALA A 2 11.49 8.61 22.57
N GLY A 3 10.15 8.62 22.53
CA GLY A 3 9.35 7.40 22.66
C GLY A 3 9.77 6.37 21.60
N ARG A 4 9.70 5.06 21.93
CA ARG A 4 10.01 4.00 20.95
C ARG A 4 9.07 4.15 19.75
N ARG A 5 9.62 4.53 18.59
CA ARG A 5 8.91 4.56 17.30
C ARG A 5 8.57 3.14 16.85
N GLY A 6 7.48 3.01 16.09
CA GLY A 6 7.15 1.78 15.36
C GLY A 6 8.13 1.52 14.20
N ALA A 7 8.09 0.30 13.66
CA ALA A 7 8.82 -0.10 12.45
C ALA A 7 7.92 0.01 11.21
N LEU A 8 8.50 0.38 10.07
CA LEU A 8 7.86 0.28 8.77
C LEU A 8 8.38 -0.99 8.07
N ILE A 9 7.49 -1.96 7.82
CA ILE A 9 7.82 -3.23 7.19
C ILE A 9 7.11 -3.28 5.83
N VAL A 10 7.86 -3.49 4.75
CA VAL A 10 7.33 -3.54 3.38
C VAL A 10 7.44 -4.96 2.83
N LEU A 11 6.35 -5.46 2.22
CA LEU A 11 6.29 -6.77 1.59
C LEU A 11 6.19 -6.59 0.06
N GLU A 12 7.28 -6.92 -0.64
CA GLU A 12 7.37 -6.87 -2.10
C GLU A 12 7.38 -8.26 -2.75
N GLY A 13 7.12 -8.30 -4.06
CA GLY A 13 7.20 -9.54 -4.83
C GLY A 13 6.31 -9.55 -6.05
N VAL A 14 6.46 -10.59 -6.88
CA VAL A 14 5.69 -10.77 -8.12
C VAL A 14 4.19 -10.95 -7.87
N ASP A 15 3.39 -10.87 -8.94
CA ASP A 15 1.96 -11.12 -8.88
C ASP A 15 1.65 -12.50 -8.31
N ARG A 16 0.66 -12.56 -7.41
CA ARG A 16 0.26 -13.78 -6.69
C ARG A 16 1.31 -14.41 -5.77
N ALA A 17 2.42 -13.72 -5.46
CA ALA A 17 3.41 -14.18 -4.46
C ALA A 17 2.90 -14.25 -3.00
N GLY A 18 1.63 -13.93 -2.73
CA GLY A 18 1.03 -14.04 -1.40
C GLY A 18 1.17 -12.81 -0.49
N LYS A 19 1.63 -11.67 -1.01
CA LYS A 19 1.84 -10.40 -0.28
C LYS A 19 0.65 -10.02 0.62
N SER A 20 -0.56 -9.98 0.07
CA SER A 20 -1.79 -9.62 0.81
C SER A 20 -2.16 -10.62 1.91
N THR A 21 -1.82 -11.89 1.75
CA THR A 21 -2.06 -12.93 2.76
C THR A 21 -1.05 -12.80 3.88
N GLN A 22 0.23 -12.66 3.54
CA GLN A 22 1.31 -12.53 4.52
C GLN A 22 1.21 -11.22 5.31
N GLY A 23 0.88 -10.10 4.66
CA GLY A 23 0.69 -8.82 5.35
C GLY A 23 -0.43 -8.85 6.41
N ARG A 24 -1.56 -9.50 6.10
CA ARG A 24 -2.66 -9.69 7.08
C ARG A 24 -2.22 -10.57 8.26
N ARG A 25 -1.62 -11.72 7.97
CA ARG A 25 -1.12 -12.65 8.99
C ARG A 25 -0.07 -12.00 9.90
N LEU A 26 0.82 -11.20 9.33
CA LEU A 26 1.84 -10.48 10.09
C LEU A 26 1.21 -9.48 11.07
N VAL A 27 0.26 -8.67 10.61
CA VAL A 27 -0.43 -7.71 11.48
C VAL A 27 -1.26 -8.41 12.55
N GLU A 28 -1.98 -9.49 12.21
CA GLU A 28 -2.72 -10.31 13.18
C GLU A 28 -1.79 -10.89 14.26
N ALA A 29 -0.65 -11.46 13.86
CA ALA A 29 0.33 -12.02 14.78
C ALA A 29 0.96 -10.96 15.69
N LEU A 30 1.34 -9.80 15.15
CA LEU A 30 1.88 -8.68 15.94
C LEU A 30 0.85 -8.17 16.95
N ARG A 31 -0.40 -8.03 16.55
CA ARG A 31 -1.49 -7.62 17.46
C ARG A 31 -1.75 -8.66 18.55
N ALA A 32 -1.70 -9.95 18.22
CA ALA A 32 -1.83 -11.04 19.20
C ALA A 32 -0.68 -11.06 20.22
N ASP A 33 0.52 -10.63 19.83
CA ASP A 33 1.70 -10.48 20.70
C ASP A 33 1.72 -9.13 21.47
N GLY A 34 0.62 -8.36 21.43
CA GLY A 34 0.47 -7.11 22.18
C GLY A 34 1.09 -5.87 21.51
N HIS A 35 1.52 -5.97 20.25
CA HIS A 35 2.03 -4.82 19.50
C HIS A 35 0.91 -4.04 18.81
N ARG A 36 1.05 -2.71 18.77
CA ARG A 36 0.27 -1.86 17.87
C ARG A 36 0.84 -1.99 16.46
N ALA A 37 0.03 -2.53 15.55
CA ALA A 37 0.40 -2.73 14.15
C ALA A 37 -0.80 -2.41 13.26
N ASP A 38 -0.56 -1.77 12.12
CA ASP A 38 -1.58 -1.43 11.13
C ASP A 38 -1.11 -1.89 9.74
N LEU A 39 -2.08 -2.24 8.89
CA LEU A 39 -1.81 -2.69 7.52
C LEU A 39 -2.10 -1.57 6.54
N LEU A 40 -1.06 -1.10 5.85
CA LEU A 40 -1.18 -0.21 4.69
C LEU A 40 -0.97 -1.01 3.40
N ARG A 41 -1.60 -0.57 2.31
CA ARG A 41 -1.47 -1.20 0.99
C ARG A 41 -1.42 -0.12 -0.09
N PHE A 42 -0.56 -0.32 -1.08
CA PHE A 42 -0.48 0.55 -2.25
C PHE A 42 -0.76 -0.22 -3.55
N PRO A 43 -1.45 0.40 -4.52
CA PRO A 43 -2.08 1.72 -4.43
C PRO A 43 -3.27 1.72 -3.46
N GLU A 44 -3.44 2.79 -2.68
CA GLU A 44 -4.68 3.01 -1.92
C GLU A 44 -5.72 3.57 -2.88
N ARG A 45 -6.82 2.83 -3.09
CA ARG A 45 -7.76 3.05 -4.19
C ARG A 45 -8.93 3.96 -3.82
N THR A 46 -9.06 4.35 -2.55
CA THR A 46 -10.18 5.17 -2.08
C THR A 46 -10.02 6.67 -2.34
N THR A 47 -8.78 7.16 -2.48
CA THR A 47 -8.48 8.57 -2.81
C THR A 47 -8.83 8.90 -4.26
N GLU A 48 -8.80 10.18 -4.62
CA GLU A 48 -9.00 10.61 -6.01
C GLU A 48 -7.91 10.07 -6.94
N ILE A 49 -6.65 10.15 -6.52
CA ILE A 49 -5.50 9.58 -7.23
C ILE A 49 -5.63 8.06 -7.31
N GLY A 50 -6.01 7.43 -6.19
CA GLY A 50 -6.25 6.00 -6.09
C GLY A 50 -7.29 5.47 -7.07
N ARG A 51 -8.40 6.21 -7.24
CA ARG A 51 -9.45 5.87 -8.23
C ARG A 51 -8.93 5.98 -9.66
N LEU A 52 -8.13 7.00 -9.99
CA LEU A 52 -7.52 7.14 -11.31
C LEU A 52 -6.58 5.96 -11.63
N ILE A 53 -5.73 5.59 -10.68
CA ILE A 53 -4.85 4.41 -10.80
C ILE A 53 -5.69 3.13 -10.97
N SER A 54 -6.77 2.99 -10.19
CA SER A 54 -7.65 1.81 -10.27
C SER A 54 -8.27 1.66 -11.66
N SER A 55 -8.80 2.73 -12.25
CA SER A 55 -9.37 2.67 -13.61
C SER A 55 -8.31 2.38 -14.68
N TYR A 56 -7.06 2.83 -14.51
CA TYR A 56 -5.96 2.43 -15.39
C TYR A 56 -5.67 0.93 -15.29
N LEU A 57 -5.52 0.39 -14.08
CA LEU A 57 -5.25 -1.04 -13.85
C LEU A 57 -6.38 -1.95 -14.34
N LEU A 58 -7.63 -1.47 -14.28
CA LEU A 58 -8.81 -2.17 -14.81
C LEU A 58 -8.98 -2.00 -16.32
N LYS A 59 -8.10 -1.24 -16.99
CA LYS A 59 -8.17 -0.93 -18.43
C LYS A 59 -9.44 -0.17 -18.84
N GLU A 60 -10.06 0.54 -17.91
CA GLU A 60 -11.22 1.41 -18.16
C GLU A 60 -10.79 2.75 -18.77
N LYS A 61 -9.59 3.20 -18.43
CA LYS A 61 -8.96 4.41 -18.96
C LYS A 61 -7.54 4.14 -19.39
N ASN A 62 -7.15 4.66 -20.53
CA ASN A 62 -5.75 4.72 -20.94
C ASN A 62 -5.13 5.99 -20.39
N LEU A 63 -4.01 5.85 -19.70
CA LEU A 63 -3.14 6.93 -19.28
C LEU A 63 -1.76 6.69 -19.88
N GLU A 64 -1.05 7.78 -20.13
CA GLU A 64 0.33 7.72 -20.58
C GLU A 64 1.23 7.17 -19.45
N ASP A 65 2.27 6.40 -19.80
CA ASP A 65 3.06 5.60 -18.86
C ASP A 65 3.81 6.44 -17.81
N HIS A 66 4.40 7.58 -18.21
CA HIS A 66 5.05 8.50 -17.26
C HIS A 66 4.02 9.13 -16.32
N THR A 67 2.84 9.46 -16.85
CA THR A 67 1.73 10.04 -16.07
C THR A 67 1.28 9.06 -14.98
N VAL A 68 0.96 7.82 -15.34
CA VAL A 68 0.50 6.84 -14.34
C VAL A 68 1.59 6.49 -13.34
N HIS A 69 2.86 6.44 -13.77
CA HIS A 69 3.99 6.24 -12.86
C HIS A 69 4.07 7.34 -11.79
N LEU A 70 3.91 8.61 -12.18
CA LEU A 70 3.91 9.74 -11.24
C LEU A 70 2.68 9.71 -10.32
N LEU A 71 1.51 9.28 -10.81
CA LEU A 71 0.33 9.10 -9.97
C LEU A 71 0.55 8.03 -8.88
N PHE A 72 1.20 6.90 -9.21
CA PHE A 72 1.59 5.91 -8.20
C PHE A 72 2.52 6.48 -7.12
N SER A 73 3.43 7.40 -7.50
CA SER A 73 4.27 8.11 -6.54
C SER A 73 3.46 9.06 -5.67
N ALA A 74 2.59 9.87 -6.29
CA ALA A 74 1.72 10.81 -5.60
C ALA A 74 0.77 10.12 -4.61
N ASN A 75 0.24 8.93 -4.96
CA ASN A 75 -0.62 8.13 -4.09
C ASN A 75 0.07 7.67 -2.79
N ARG A 76 1.39 7.50 -2.81
CA ARG A 76 2.17 7.24 -1.58
C ARG A 76 2.40 8.52 -0.78
N TRP A 77 2.68 9.63 -1.46
CA TRP A 77 2.92 10.93 -0.83
C TRP A 77 1.68 11.52 -0.15
N GLU A 78 0.47 11.28 -0.67
CA GLU A 78 -0.78 11.74 -0.05
C GLU A 78 -1.17 10.95 1.21
N HIS A 79 -0.37 9.96 1.61
CA HIS A 79 -0.57 9.12 2.81
C HIS A 79 0.46 9.39 3.92
N VAL A 80 1.25 10.45 3.76
CA VAL A 80 2.23 10.92 4.74
C VAL A 80 1.54 11.73 5.84
#